data_AF-X7YK71-F1
#
_entry.id   AF-X7YK71-F1
#
_cell.length_a   1.000
_cell.length_b   1.000
_cell.length_c   1.000
_cell.angle_alpha   90.00
_cell.angle_beta   90.00
_cell.angle_gamma   90.00
#
_symmetry.space_group_name_H-M   'P 1'
#
loop_
_entity.id
_entity.type
_entity.pdbx_description
1 polymer ?
#
loop_
_entity_poly.entity_id
_entity_poly.type
_entity_poly.pdbx_seq_one_letter_code
_entity_poly.pdbx_strand_id
1 'polypeptide(L)'
;MMISASHNPMPDNGIKIFGPGGHKLDDATEDQIEELVAAGPGLRPVGAGIGRVVDAGDALERYLRHLGKAGTVRLDGLTVVVDCAHGAASVAAPRAYRAAGAHVVAINAEPDGLNINDGCGSTHLDSLRSAVLAHGADLASRTTATPTGA
;
A
#
# COMPACT_ATOMS: atom_id res chain seq x y z
N MET A 1 -4.74 11.17 2.56
CA MET A 1 -5.77 10.22 3.02
C MET A 1 -5.52 8.88 2.32
N MET A 2 -5.79 7.78 3.02
CA MET A 2 -5.75 6.40 2.51
C MET A 2 -7.11 5.76 2.79
N ILE A 3 -7.64 4.99 1.84
CA ILE A 3 -8.86 4.21 2.00
C ILE A 3 -8.47 2.72 2.00
N SER A 4 -8.51 2.07 3.16
CA SER A 4 -8.21 0.64 3.32
C SER A 4 -8.45 0.13 4.75
N ALA A 5 -8.82 -1.15 4.87
CA ALA A 5 -8.82 -1.92 6.12
C ALA A 5 -7.59 -2.84 6.32
N SER A 6 -6.46 -2.55 5.65
CA SER A 6 -5.19 -3.26 5.84
C SER A 6 -5.21 -4.76 5.51
N HIS A 7 -5.31 -5.64 6.50
CA HIS A 7 -5.24 -7.10 6.31
C HIS A 7 -6.62 -7.75 6.35
N ASN A 8 -7.66 -6.95 6.57
CA ASN A 8 -9.03 -7.43 6.62
C ASN A 8 -9.48 -7.95 5.25
N PRO A 9 -10.50 -8.85 5.22
CA PRO A 9 -11.08 -9.31 3.97
C PRO A 9 -11.79 -8.17 3.24
N MET A 10 -12.07 -8.39 1.95
CA MET A 10 -12.68 -7.40 1.06
C MET A 10 -13.87 -6.58 1.62
N PRO A 11 -14.86 -7.14 2.36
CA PRO A 11 -16.02 -6.35 2.78
C PRO A 11 -15.66 -5.20 3.74
N ASP A 12 -14.48 -5.23 4.36
CA ASP A 12 -14.06 -4.23 5.33
C ASP A 12 -13.31 -3.08 4.66
N ASN A 13 -13.56 -1.86 5.12
CA ASN A 13 -12.82 -0.68 4.68
C ASN A 13 -12.62 0.32 5.83
N GLY A 14 -11.72 1.28 5.63
CA GLY A 14 -11.41 2.30 6.60
C GLY A 14 -10.77 3.53 5.97
N ILE A 15 -10.86 4.67 6.64
CA ILE A 15 -10.22 5.92 6.21
C ILE A 15 -9.07 6.21 7.18
N LYS A 16 -7.89 6.52 6.64
CA LYS A 16 -6.72 6.96 7.40
C LYS A 16 -6.27 8.33 6.90
N ILE A 17 -6.13 9.29 7.80
CA ILE A 17 -5.67 10.64 7.46
C ILE A 17 -4.25 10.81 8.00
N PHE A 18 -3.42 11.49 7.20
CA PHE A 18 -2.03 11.79 7.55
C PHE A 18 -1.86 13.30 7.53
N GLY A 19 -1.28 13.84 8.59
CA GLY A 19 -0.96 15.25 8.71
C GLY A 19 0.28 15.64 7.91
N PRO A 20 0.64 16.94 7.94
CA PRO A 20 1.92 17.41 7.44
C PRO A 20 3.09 16.62 8.04
N GLY A 21 4.10 16.30 7.24
CA GLY A 21 5.23 15.45 7.67
C GLY A 21 4.97 13.93 7.59
N GLY A 22 3.73 13.51 7.29
CA GLY A 22 3.41 12.09 7.07
C GLY A 22 3.09 11.31 8.34
N HIS A 23 2.86 11.99 9.46
CA HIS A 23 2.43 11.38 10.72
C HIS A 23 0.91 11.17 10.73
N LYS A 24 0.44 10.30 11.64
CA LYS A 24 -0.99 10.24 12.00
C LYS A 24 -1.40 11.60 12.58
N LEU A 25 -2.71 11.87 12.55
CA LEU A 25 -3.24 13.03 13.26
C LEU A 25 -2.98 12.87 14.77
N ASP A 26 -2.85 14.00 15.47
CA ASP A 26 -2.86 13.96 16.93
C ASP A 26 -4.30 13.82 17.43
N ASP A 27 -4.43 13.30 18.66
CA ASP A 27 -5.73 13.03 19.28
C ASP A 27 -6.63 14.29 19.28
N ALA A 28 -6.06 15.46 19.56
CA ALA A 28 -6.79 16.72 19.57
C ALA A 28 -7.39 17.07 18.20
N THR A 29 -6.68 16.77 17.10
CA THR A 29 -7.19 16.97 15.75
C THR A 29 -8.25 15.92 15.40
N GLU A 30 -8.09 14.67 15.85
CA GLU A 30 -9.11 13.62 15.67
C GLU A 30 -10.41 13.99 16.37
N ASP A 31 -10.34 14.43 17.64
CA ASP A 31 -11.49 14.89 18.42
C ASP A 31 -12.24 16.04 17.72
N GLN A 32 -11.50 17.02 17.18
CA GLN A 32 -12.10 18.13 16.43
C GLN A 32 -12.83 17.67 15.17
N ILE A 33 -12.30 16.67 14.47
CA ILE A 33 -12.96 16.11 13.29
C ILE A 33 -14.26 15.40 13.72
N GLU A 34 -14.25 14.65 14.81
CA GLU A 34 -15.46 14.00 15.34
C GLU A 34 -16.53 15.01 15.74
N GLU A 35 -16.15 16.09 16.44
CA GLU A 35 -17.05 17.18 16.79
C GLU A 35 -17.69 17.85 15.56
N LEU A 36 -16.90 18.12 14.52
CA LEU A 36 -17.38 18.72 13.28
C LEU A 36 -18.33 17.78 12.53
N VAL A 37 -18.04 16.48 12.50
CA VAL A 37 -18.93 15.47 11.91
C VAL A 37 -20.25 15.41 12.67
N ALA A 38 -20.21 15.44 14.00
CA ALA A 38 -21.40 15.45 14.86
C ALA A 38 -22.24 16.73 14.70
N ALA A 39 -21.58 17.89 14.52
CA ALA A 39 -22.24 19.17 14.30
C ALA A 39 -22.96 19.27 12.95
N GLY A 40 -22.61 18.41 11.98
CA GLY A 40 -23.22 18.37 10.65
C GLY A 40 -22.58 19.34 9.65
N PRO A 41 -23.19 19.52 8.47
CA PRO A 41 -22.54 20.20 7.35
C PRO A 41 -22.24 21.68 7.64
N GLY A 42 -20.95 22.03 7.57
CA GLY A 42 -20.47 23.40 7.69
C GLY A 42 -20.56 24.22 6.41
N LEU A 43 -19.49 24.97 6.13
CA LEU A 43 -19.44 25.95 5.03
C LEU A 43 -19.69 25.31 3.65
N ARG A 44 -20.53 25.94 2.83
CA ARG A 44 -20.89 25.47 1.47
C ARG A 44 -20.35 26.44 0.42
N PRO A 45 -19.11 26.24 -0.07
CA PRO A 45 -18.54 27.12 -1.07
C PRO A 45 -19.31 27.06 -2.39
N VAL A 46 -19.38 28.19 -3.09
CA VAL A 46 -20.03 28.33 -4.40
C VAL A 46 -19.10 29.00 -5.41
N GLY A 47 -19.36 28.80 -6.70
CA GLY A 47 -18.61 29.45 -7.79
C GLY A 47 -17.11 29.20 -7.68
N ALA A 48 -16.33 30.29 -7.63
CA ALA A 48 -14.87 30.21 -7.54
C ALA A 48 -14.34 29.65 -6.21
N GLY A 49 -15.18 29.51 -5.17
CA GLY A 49 -14.80 28.92 -3.89
C GLY A 49 -14.74 27.39 -3.88
N ILE A 50 -15.22 26.72 -4.94
CA ILE A 50 -15.22 25.26 -5.03
C ILE A 50 -13.80 24.77 -5.37
N GLY A 51 -13.31 23.80 -4.59
CA GLY A 51 -12.01 23.17 -4.82
C GLY A 51 -11.92 22.43 -6.16
N ARG A 52 -10.70 22.16 -6.62
CA ARG A 52 -10.44 21.40 -7.86
C ARG A 52 -9.77 20.07 -7.53
N VAL A 53 -10.17 19.02 -8.25
CA VAL A 53 -9.52 17.70 -8.20
C VAL A 53 -8.54 17.63 -9.37
N VAL A 54 -7.34 17.13 -9.09
CA VAL A 54 -6.28 16.92 -10.09
C VAL A 54 -5.70 15.53 -9.85
N ASP A 55 -5.59 14.75 -10.92
CA ASP A 55 -5.00 13.42 -10.84
C ASP A 55 -3.48 13.49 -10.73
N ALA A 56 -2.92 12.72 -9.80
CA ALA A 56 -1.48 12.60 -9.59
C ALA A 56 -0.93 11.35 -10.31
N GLY A 57 -0.95 11.35 -11.64
CA GLY A 57 -0.55 10.21 -12.46
C GLY A 57 0.91 9.76 -12.29
N ASP A 58 1.79 10.65 -11.80
CA ASP A 58 3.21 10.38 -11.57
C ASP A 58 3.54 9.95 -10.13
N ALA A 59 2.53 9.83 -9.25
CA ALA A 59 2.73 9.58 -7.83
C ALA A 59 3.50 8.28 -7.55
N LEU A 60 3.18 7.20 -8.27
CA LEU A 60 3.88 5.93 -8.14
C LEU A 60 5.36 6.05 -8.54
N GLU A 61 5.68 6.74 -9.63
CA GLU A 61 7.07 6.94 -10.07
C GLU A 61 7.87 7.75 -9.06
N ARG A 62 7.26 8.79 -8.49
CA ARG A 62 7.87 9.60 -7.43
C ARG A 62 8.15 8.77 -6.18
N TYR A 63 7.20 7.92 -5.80
CA TYR A 63 7.36 7.01 -4.66
C TYR A 63 8.48 5.98 -4.90
N LEU A 64 8.50 5.30 -6.05
CA LEU A 64 9.53 4.34 -6.40
C LEU A 64 10.94 4.97 -6.45
N ARG A 65 11.05 6.18 -7.01
CA ARG A 65 12.31 6.94 -7.00
C ARG A 65 12.76 7.33 -5.60
N HIS A 66 11.83 7.65 -4.71
CA HIS A 66 12.17 7.92 -3.31
C HIS A 66 12.68 6.65 -2.61
N LEU A 67 11.98 5.51 -2.78
CA LEU A 67 12.42 4.21 -2.25
C LEU A 67 13.81 3.82 -2.77
N GLY A 68 14.08 4.04 -4.05
CA GLY A 68 15.38 3.75 -4.65
C GLY A 68 16.54 4.54 -4.03
N LYS A 69 16.28 5.72 -3.44
CA LYS A 69 17.31 6.47 -2.69
C LYS A 69 17.58 5.88 -1.31
N ALA A 70 16.62 5.18 -0.72
CA ALA A 70 16.77 4.51 0.56
C ALA A 70 17.49 3.16 0.43
N GLY A 71 17.34 2.48 -0.71
CA GLY A 71 18.07 1.26 -1.03
C GLY A 71 19.54 1.54 -1.37
N THR A 72 20.45 1.21 -0.46
CA THR A 72 21.90 1.39 -0.68
C THR A 72 22.60 0.15 -1.23
N VAL A 73 21.91 -1.00 -1.26
CA VAL A 73 22.45 -2.29 -1.66
C VAL A 73 21.70 -2.82 -2.88
N ARG A 74 22.45 -3.35 -3.83
CA ARG A 74 21.93 -4.04 -5.01
C ARG A 74 21.56 -5.48 -4.68
N LEU A 75 20.52 -5.99 -5.34
CA LEU A 75 20.03 -7.37 -5.22
C LEU A 75 20.35 -8.18 -6.49
N ASP A 76 21.38 -7.76 -7.23
CA ASP A 76 21.78 -8.42 -8.47
C ASP A 76 22.15 -9.90 -8.19
N GLY A 77 21.62 -10.81 -8.99
CA GLY A 77 21.83 -12.26 -8.84
C GLY A 77 20.90 -12.97 -7.85
N LEU A 78 20.07 -12.23 -7.10
CA LEU A 78 19.09 -12.81 -6.18
C LEU A 78 17.74 -13.02 -6.86
N THR A 79 17.11 -14.16 -6.60
CA THR A 79 15.71 -14.43 -6.92
C THR A 79 14.83 -14.13 -5.71
N VAL A 80 13.85 -13.24 -5.88
CA VAL A 80 12.94 -12.80 -4.82
C VAL A 80 11.50 -13.14 -5.23
N VAL A 81 10.82 -13.93 -4.40
CA VAL A 81 9.36 -14.11 -4.51
C VAL A 81 8.66 -13.00 -3.73
N VAL A 82 7.71 -12.32 -4.35
CA VAL A 82 6.96 -11.21 -3.75
C VAL A 82 5.47 -11.54 -3.77
N ASP A 83 4.91 -11.85 -2.59
CA ASP A 83 3.46 -11.97 -2.40
C ASP A 83 2.84 -10.59 -2.19
N CYS A 84 2.02 -10.18 -3.16
CA CYS A 84 1.41 -8.86 -3.19
C CYS A 84 0.00 -8.81 -2.58
N ALA A 85 -0.54 -9.93 -2.09
CA ALA A 85 -1.84 -10.05 -1.42
C ALA A 85 -3.05 -9.47 -2.19
N HIS A 86 -2.92 -9.32 -3.52
CA HIS A 86 -3.85 -8.57 -4.37
C HIS A 86 -4.15 -7.15 -3.84
N GLY A 87 -3.18 -6.54 -3.17
CA GLY A 87 -3.33 -5.25 -2.49
C GLY A 87 -2.68 -4.07 -3.19
N ALA A 88 -2.53 -2.96 -2.47
CA ALA A 88 -1.99 -1.71 -3.03
C ALA A 88 -0.54 -1.83 -3.57
N ALA A 89 0.20 -2.85 -3.11
CA ALA A 89 1.59 -3.07 -3.49
C ALA A 89 1.79 -3.94 -4.74
N SER A 90 0.72 -4.47 -5.36
CA SER A 90 0.79 -5.39 -6.52
C SER A 90 1.61 -4.86 -7.70
N VAL A 91 1.64 -3.54 -7.88
CA VAL A 91 2.50 -2.91 -8.90
C VAL A 91 3.81 -2.39 -8.29
N ALA A 92 3.75 -1.73 -7.14
CA ALA A 92 4.90 -1.02 -6.57
C ALA A 92 6.00 -1.97 -6.09
N ALA A 93 5.66 -3.05 -5.36
CA ALA A 93 6.66 -3.93 -4.76
C ALA A 93 7.49 -4.69 -5.81
N PRO A 94 6.89 -5.36 -6.82
CA PRO A 94 7.68 -6.02 -7.85
C PRO A 94 8.59 -5.04 -8.62
N ARG A 95 8.11 -3.82 -8.89
CA ARG A 95 8.91 -2.79 -9.56
C ARG A 95 10.09 -2.33 -8.72
N ALA A 96 9.89 -2.15 -7.41
CA ALA A 96 10.96 -1.74 -6.50
C ALA A 96 12.07 -2.79 -6.42
N TYR A 97 11.72 -4.08 -6.26
CA TYR A 97 12.71 -5.15 -6.22
C TYR A 97 13.46 -5.33 -7.55
N ARG A 98 12.76 -5.23 -8.69
CA ARG A 98 13.41 -5.25 -10.02
C ARG A 98 14.37 -4.09 -10.20
N ALA A 99 13.97 -2.88 -9.79
CA ALA A 99 14.84 -1.71 -9.85
C ALA A 99 16.11 -1.87 -8.98
N ALA A 100 16.01 -2.60 -7.87
CA ALA A 100 17.14 -2.96 -7.02
C ALA A 100 18.06 -4.06 -7.61
N GLY A 101 17.66 -4.73 -8.70
CA GLY A 101 18.48 -5.73 -9.40
C GLY A 101 18.03 -7.19 -9.26
N ALA A 102 17.00 -7.46 -8.47
CA ALA A 102 16.52 -8.82 -8.24
C ALA A 102 15.81 -9.40 -9.46
N HIS A 103 15.92 -10.71 -9.65
CA HIS A 103 14.96 -11.49 -10.43
C HIS A 103 13.69 -11.66 -9.59
N VAL A 104 12.55 -11.13 -10.06
CA VAL A 104 11.33 -11.07 -9.26
C VAL A 104 10.25 -12.00 -9.79
N VAL A 105 9.82 -12.92 -8.94
CA VAL A 105 8.62 -13.74 -9.10
C VAL A 105 7.50 -13.12 -8.28
N ALA A 106 6.59 -12.40 -8.93
CA ALA A 106 5.44 -11.81 -8.25
C ALA A 106 4.29 -12.82 -8.21
N ILE A 107 3.71 -13.03 -7.03
CA ILE A 107 2.49 -13.83 -6.83
C ILE A 107 1.41 -12.95 -6.22
N ASN A 108 0.15 -13.33 -6.43
CA ASN A 108 -1.03 -12.60 -5.92
C ASN A 108 -0.97 -11.11 -6.28
N ALA A 109 -0.57 -10.79 -7.52
CA ALA A 109 -0.30 -9.43 -8.00
C ALA A 109 -1.35 -8.93 -9.02
N GLU A 110 -2.46 -9.63 -9.14
CA GLU A 110 -3.55 -9.35 -10.10
C GLU A 110 -4.85 -9.06 -9.32
N PRO A 111 -5.01 -7.85 -8.76
CA PRO A 111 -6.21 -7.50 -8.01
C PRO A 111 -7.42 -7.40 -8.94
N ASP A 112 -8.55 -8.00 -8.54
CA ASP A 112 -9.83 -7.92 -9.27
C ASP A 112 -10.90 -7.10 -8.52
N GLY A 113 -10.54 -6.58 -7.33
CA GLY A 113 -11.43 -5.85 -6.43
C GLY A 113 -12.15 -6.72 -5.40
N LEU A 114 -12.06 -8.05 -5.51
CA LEU A 114 -12.70 -9.03 -4.64
C LEU A 114 -11.70 -9.92 -3.90
N ASN A 115 -10.55 -10.20 -4.50
CA ASN A 115 -9.55 -11.18 -4.07
C ASN A 115 -8.49 -10.68 -3.09
N ILE A 116 -8.66 -9.48 -2.52
CA ILE A 116 -7.69 -8.91 -1.58
C ILE A 116 -7.57 -9.77 -0.31
N ASN A 117 -6.33 -10.11 0.07
CA ASN A 117 -6.00 -10.96 1.21
C ASN A 117 -6.67 -12.37 1.21
N ASP A 118 -7.27 -12.81 0.10
CA ASP A 118 -7.94 -14.10 0.03
C ASP A 118 -6.91 -15.24 -0.10
N GLY A 119 -6.66 -15.96 0.99
CA GLY A 119 -5.71 -17.07 1.02
C GLY A 119 -4.26 -16.69 0.71
N CYS A 120 -3.91 -15.41 0.79
CA CYS A 120 -2.58 -14.88 0.45
C CYS A 120 -2.12 -13.77 1.41
N GLY A 121 -0.89 -13.28 1.21
CA GLY A 121 -0.35 -12.15 1.95
C GLY A 121 0.28 -12.52 3.28
N SER A 122 0.38 -11.54 4.18
CA SER A 122 1.13 -11.71 5.42
C SER A 122 0.51 -12.71 6.40
N THR A 123 -0.80 -12.95 6.30
CA THR A 123 -1.58 -13.84 7.16
C THR A 123 -1.69 -15.26 6.61
N HIS A 124 -1.38 -15.48 5.32
CA HIS A 124 -1.48 -16.79 4.64
C HIS A 124 -0.20 -17.09 3.84
N LEU A 125 0.68 -17.93 4.41
CA LEU A 125 2.05 -18.12 3.88
C LEU A 125 2.21 -19.31 2.94
N ASP A 126 1.19 -20.14 2.77
CA ASP A 126 1.34 -21.43 2.09
C ASP A 126 1.71 -21.28 0.62
N SER A 127 1.07 -20.34 -0.09
CA SER A 127 1.37 -20.03 -1.49
C SER A 127 2.78 -19.47 -1.64
N LEU A 128 3.20 -18.55 -0.76
CA LEU A 128 4.55 -17.98 -0.74
C LEU A 128 5.63 -19.04 -0.52
N ARG A 129 5.45 -19.92 0.49
CA ARG A 129 6.40 -21.01 0.77
C ARG A 129 6.53 -21.94 -0.43
N SER A 130 5.41 -22.30 -1.04
CA SER A 130 5.37 -23.17 -2.20
C SER A 130 6.11 -22.56 -3.40
N ALA A 131 5.90 -21.26 -3.64
CA ALA A 131 6.59 -20.52 -4.70
C ALA A 131 8.10 -20.40 -4.44
N VAL A 132 8.53 -20.16 -3.20
CA VAL A 132 9.97 -20.10 -2.86
C VAL A 132 10.66 -21.41 -3.20
N LEU A 133 10.06 -22.55 -2.84
CA LEU A 133 10.64 -23.87 -3.14
C LEU A 133 10.60 -24.16 -4.64
N ALA A 134 9.50 -23.86 -5.32
CA ALA A 134 9.33 -24.10 -6.75
C ALA A 134 10.33 -23.30 -7.61
N HIS A 135 10.66 -22.09 -7.18
CA HIS A 135 11.56 -21.19 -7.91
C HIS A 135 13.00 -21.18 -7.38
N GLY A 136 13.30 -21.94 -6.32
CA GLY A 136 14.62 -21.92 -5.68
C GLY A 136 15.04 -20.53 -5.22
N ALA A 137 14.09 -19.74 -4.70
CA ALA A 137 14.31 -18.33 -4.41
C ALA A 137 15.19 -18.11 -3.17
N ASP A 138 16.04 -17.09 -3.22
CA ASP A 138 16.94 -16.71 -2.13
C ASP A 138 16.21 -15.96 -1.01
N LEU A 139 15.14 -15.23 -1.36
CA LEU A 139 14.37 -14.41 -0.45
C LEU A 139 12.87 -14.42 -0.79
N ALA A 140 12.07 -14.28 0.26
CA ALA A 140 10.63 -14.07 0.18
C ALA A 140 10.25 -12.73 0.81
N SER A 141 9.44 -11.94 0.12
CA SER A 141 8.80 -10.74 0.64
C SER A 141 7.28 -10.92 0.57
N ARG A 142 6.58 -10.42 1.60
CA ARG A 142 5.13 -10.47 1.66
C ARG A 142 4.59 -9.11 2.05
N THR A 143 3.56 -8.68 1.37
CA THR A 143 2.87 -7.44 1.70
C THR A 143 1.56 -7.76 2.40
N THR A 144 1.19 -6.95 3.38
CA THR A 144 -0.22 -6.72 3.71
C THR A 144 -0.79 -5.77 2.68
N ALA A 145 -2.10 -5.81 2.46
CA ALA A 145 -2.74 -4.88 1.53
C ALA A 145 -2.52 -3.38 1.86
N THR A 146 -2.04 -3.02 3.07
CA THR A 146 -1.40 -1.71 3.40
C THR A 146 -0.31 -1.82 4.47
N PRO A 147 0.58 -0.82 4.66
CA PRO A 147 1.58 -0.86 5.73
C PRO A 147 0.89 -0.93 7.09
N THR A 148 1.24 -1.94 7.88
CA THR A 148 0.95 -1.98 9.32
C THR A 148 1.77 -0.90 9.99
N GLY A 149 1.16 0.24 10.29
CA GLY A 149 1.73 1.21 11.22
C GLY A 149 1.48 0.71 12.65
N ALA A 150 2.57 0.46 13.37
CA ALA A 150 2.57 0.40 14.83
C ALA A 150 2.00 1.71 15.44
#